data_AF-A0A6I6WHH3-F1
#
_entry.id   AF-A0A6I6WHH3-F1
#
_cell.length_a   1.000
_cell.length_b   1.000
_cell.length_c   1.000
_cell.angle_alpha   90.00
_cell.angle_beta   90.00
_cell.angle_gamma   90.00
#
_symmetry.space_group_name_H-M   'P 1'
#
loop_
_entity.id
_entity.type
_entity.pdbx_description
1 polymer ?
#
loop_
_entity_poly.entity_id
_entity_poly.type
_entity_poly.pdbx_seq_one_letter_code
_entity_poly.pdbx_strand_id
1 'polypeptide(L)'
;MHDTPNGEVRNRLDAPAVTVETDNGARVPLADVLDNLGGGPVTWSDITGKPTTFPPKIGDGANDAAAGNHTHPGLMTGNAPAVDDSAAEDVAALVDDFNALLAALRSRGVLGGG
;
A
#
# COMPACT_ATOMS: atom_id res chain seq x y z
N MET A 1 -24.82 -10.36 35.70
CA MET A 1 -23.83 -10.15 36.76
C MET A 1 -24.29 -10.96 37.96
N HIS A 2 -23.64 -12.09 38.24
CA HIS A 2 -23.97 -12.89 39.42
C HIS A 2 -22.95 -12.50 40.50
N ASP A 3 -23.26 -11.43 41.23
CA ASP A 3 -22.49 -11.02 42.41
C ASP A 3 -22.61 -12.12 43.46
N THR A 4 -21.46 -12.61 43.92
CA THR A 4 -21.42 -13.35 45.18
C THR A 4 -21.10 -12.35 46.29
N PRO A 5 -21.63 -12.53 47.51
CA PRO A 5 -21.72 -11.45 48.53
C PRO A 5 -20.37 -10.99 49.11
N ASN A 6 -19.27 -11.58 48.67
CA ASN A 6 -17.96 -11.46 49.31
C ASN A 6 -16.88 -10.93 48.34
N GLY A 7 -17.22 -10.51 47.12
CA GLY A 7 -16.23 -10.03 46.15
C GLY A 7 -15.19 -11.08 45.73
N GLU A 8 -15.45 -12.37 46.00
CA GLU A 8 -14.58 -13.46 45.59
C GLU A 8 -14.73 -13.59 44.07
N VAL A 9 -13.80 -13.01 43.33
CA VAL A 9 -13.57 -13.38 41.94
C VAL A 9 -13.36 -14.88 41.99
N ARG A 10 -14.34 -15.65 41.52
CA ARG A 10 -14.16 -17.08 41.29
C ARG A 10 -13.22 -17.21 40.11
N ASN A 11 -11.95 -16.90 40.37
CA ASN A 11 -10.85 -17.27 39.52
C ASN A 11 -10.99 -18.77 39.41
N ARG A 12 -11.49 -19.25 38.28
CA ARG A 12 -11.68 -20.69 38.00
C ARG A 12 -10.33 -21.42 37.89
N LEU A 13 -9.27 -20.80 38.42
CA LEU A 13 -7.84 -21.02 38.33
C LEU A 13 -7.20 -21.14 39.72
N ASP A 14 -7.95 -21.54 40.77
CA ASP A 14 -7.35 -22.33 41.87
C ASP A 14 -7.03 -23.77 41.39
N ALA A 15 -6.65 -23.90 40.13
CA ALA A 15 -6.08 -25.13 39.61
C ALA A 15 -4.69 -25.28 40.23
N PRO A 16 -4.31 -26.47 40.73
CA PRO A 16 -2.95 -26.70 41.20
C PRO A 16 -1.97 -26.30 40.10
N ALA A 17 -0.88 -25.62 40.48
CA ALA A 17 0.16 -25.20 39.55
C ALA A 17 0.51 -26.37 38.61
N VAL A 18 0.28 -26.20 37.31
CA VAL A 18 0.61 -27.24 36.34
C VAL A 18 2.12 -27.32 36.26
N THR A 19 2.69 -28.38 36.80
CA THR A 19 4.13 -28.67 36.74
C THR A 19 4.38 -29.69 35.65
N VAL A 20 5.40 -29.44 34.83
CA VAL A 20 5.90 -30.39 33.84
C VAL A 20 7.16 -31.06 34.38
N GLU A 21 7.32 -32.35 34.07
CA GLU A 21 8.53 -33.10 34.38
C GLU A 21 9.46 -33.02 33.17
N THR A 22 10.65 -32.44 33.38
CA THR A 22 11.67 -32.29 32.33
C THR A 22 12.48 -33.57 32.16
N ASP A 23 13.25 -33.68 31.08
CA ASP A 23 14.02 -34.88 30.74
C ASP A 23 15.05 -35.30 31.81
N ASN A 24 15.44 -34.38 32.70
CA ASN A 24 16.30 -34.64 33.87
C ASN A 24 15.51 -35.03 35.14
N GLY A 25 14.20 -35.27 35.04
CA GLY A 25 13.32 -35.63 36.15
C GLY A 25 12.92 -34.47 37.07
N ALA A 26 13.31 -33.23 36.77
CA ALA A 26 12.93 -32.08 37.57
C ALA A 26 11.47 -31.68 37.28
N ARG A 27 10.73 -31.28 38.31
CA ARG A 27 9.38 -30.73 38.18
C ARG A 27 9.44 -29.22 38.18
N VAL A 28 9.05 -28.61 37.07
CA VAL A 28 9.16 -27.17 36.83
C VAL A 28 7.77 -26.62 36.56
N PRO A 29 7.39 -25.44 37.10
CA PRO A 29 6.15 -24.78 36.71
C PRO A 29 6.07 -24.63 35.19
N LEU A 30 4.89 -24.87 34.62
CA LEU A 30 4.67 -24.69 33.18
C LEU A 30 5.00 -23.24 32.75
N ALA A 31 4.77 -22.25 33.61
CA ALA A 31 5.14 -20.85 33.37
C ALA A 31 6.66 -20.70 33.09
N ASP A 32 7.51 -21.27 33.94
CA ASP A 32 8.97 -21.22 33.76
C ASP A 32 9.40 -21.94 32.49
N VAL A 33 8.71 -23.03 32.12
CA VAL A 33 8.99 -23.72 30.85
C VAL A 33 8.59 -22.85 29.66
N LEU A 34 7.41 -22.23 29.69
CA LEU A 34 6.94 -21.34 28.62
C LEU A 34 7.83 -20.11 28.46
N ASP A 35 8.32 -19.53 29.55
CA ASP A 35 9.26 -18.40 29.51
C ASP A 35 10.60 -18.80 28.87
N ASN A 36 11.01 -20.06 29.04
CA ASN A 36 12.21 -20.63 28.41
C ASN A 36 12.00 -21.10 26.96
N LEU A 37 10.75 -21.17 26.45
CA LEU A 37 10.47 -21.53 25.06
C LEU A 37 10.82 -20.42 24.04
N GLY A 38 11.35 -19.29 24.52
CA GLY A 38 12.13 -18.39 23.66
C GLY A 38 11.32 -17.65 22.60
N GLY A 39 10.02 -17.43 22.83
CA GLY A 39 9.18 -16.56 22.00
C GLY A 39 9.49 -15.09 22.23
N GLY A 40 10.75 -14.68 22.03
CA GLY A 40 11.17 -13.29 22.08
C GLY A 40 10.42 -12.42 21.05
N PRO A 41 10.57 -11.08 21.12
CA PRO A 41 9.92 -10.19 20.18
C PRO A 41 10.32 -10.55 18.74
N VAL A 42 9.32 -10.88 17.92
CA VAL A 42 9.51 -11.19 16.50
C VAL A 42 9.83 -9.91 15.75
N THR A 43 10.95 -9.90 15.03
CA THR A 43 11.41 -8.82 14.18
C THR A 43 11.14 -9.11 12.71
N TRP A 44 11.23 -8.08 11.86
CA TRP A 44 11.13 -8.25 10.41
C TRP A 44 12.19 -9.21 9.83
N SER A 45 13.33 -9.35 10.52
CA SER A 45 14.39 -10.26 10.13
C SER A 45 13.99 -11.73 10.26
N ASP A 46 13.12 -12.06 11.21
CA ASP A 46 12.69 -13.43 11.54
C ASP A 46 11.72 -14.03 10.51
N ILE A 47 11.12 -13.19 9.67
CA ILE A 47 10.22 -13.65 8.61
C ILE A 47 11.02 -14.31 7.48
N THR A 48 10.84 -15.62 7.30
CA THR A 48 11.41 -16.38 6.18
C THR A 48 10.45 -16.42 4.99
N GLY A 49 10.97 -16.66 3.78
CA GLY A 49 10.15 -16.71 2.55
C GLY A 49 9.54 -15.37 2.11
N LYS A 50 9.95 -14.25 2.72
CA LYS A 50 9.51 -12.91 2.32
C LYS A 50 9.94 -12.60 0.87
N PRO A 51 9.05 -12.03 0.04
CA PRO A 51 9.43 -11.55 -1.28
C PRO A 51 10.54 -10.50 -1.18
N THR A 52 11.62 -10.67 -1.94
CA THR A 52 12.69 -9.65 -2.08
C THR A 52 12.27 -8.53 -3.03
N THR A 53 11.26 -8.79 -3.86
CA THR A 53 10.68 -7.85 -4.80
C THR A 53 9.17 -7.96 -4.75
N PHE A 54 8.49 -6.81 -4.73
CA PHE A 54 7.07 -6.72 -5.00
C PHE A 54 6.94 -6.40 -6.49
N PRO A 55 6.37 -7.28 -7.32
CA PRO A 55 6.24 -7.01 -8.74
C PRO A 55 5.41 -5.72 -8.93
N PRO A 56 5.80 -4.86 -9.88
CA PRO A 56 5.07 -3.63 -10.14
C PRO A 56 3.62 -3.95 -10.51
N LYS A 57 2.68 -3.32 -9.81
CA LYS A 57 1.26 -3.35 -10.15
C LYS A 57 0.98 -2.22 -11.14
N ILE A 58 0.48 -2.56 -12.31
CA ILE A 58 -0.28 -1.62 -13.14
C ILE A 58 -1.65 -1.50 -12.47
N GLY A 59 -2.17 -0.29 -12.23
CA GLY A 59 -3.32 -0.04 -11.34
C GLY A 59 -4.60 -0.84 -11.63
N ASP A 60 -5.62 -0.67 -10.79
CA ASP A 60 -6.80 -1.57 -10.77
C ASP A 60 -7.78 -1.37 -11.94
N GLY A 61 -7.55 -0.38 -12.79
CA GLY A 61 -8.40 -0.07 -13.94
C GLY A 61 -7.76 0.96 -14.87
N ALA A 62 -8.46 1.28 -15.97
CA ALA A 62 -7.95 2.15 -17.03
C ALA A 62 -7.44 3.52 -16.55
N ASN A 63 -8.00 4.05 -15.45
CA ASN A 63 -7.62 5.36 -14.89
C ASN A 63 -6.33 5.31 -14.04
N ASP A 64 -5.91 4.13 -13.60
CA ASP A 64 -4.75 3.92 -12.72
C ASP A 64 -3.67 3.03 -13.37
N ALA A 65 -3.87 2.63 -14.62
CA ALA A 65 -3.00 1.72 -15.36
C ALA A 65 -1.70 2.39 -15.81
N ALA A 66 -0.88 2.79 -14.83
CA ALA A 66 0.45 3.31 -14.99
C ALA A 66 1.46 2.29 -14.46
N ALA A 67 2.40 1.83 -15.29
CA ALA A 67 3.54 1.09 -14.74
C ALA A 67 4.41 2.06 -13.93
N GLY A 68 4.73 1.76 -12.67
CA GLY A 68 5.52 2.68 -11.83
C GLY A 68 6.88 3.10 -12.41
N ASN A 69 7.36 2.40 -13.44
CA ASN A 69 8.61 2.67 -14.17
C ASN A 69 8.42 3.33 -15.54
N HIS A 70 7.21 3.78 -15.90
CA HIS A 70 7.01 4.56 -17.12
C HIS A 70 6.80 6.04 -16.79
N THR A 71 7.48 6.89 -17.53
CA THR A 71 7.20 8.32 -17.60
C THR A 71 6.31 8.55 -18.81
N HIS A 72 5.21 9.29 -18.65
CA HIS A 72 4.54 9.98 -19.73
C HIS A 72 5.11 11.41 -19.74
N PRO A 73 6.21 11.69 -20.48
CA PRO A 73 6.77 13.02 -20.50
C PRO A 73 5.72 13.95 -21.10
N GLY A 74 5.26 14.93 -20.31
CA GLY A 74 4.16 15.81 -20.69
C GLY A 74 2.78 15.16 -20.56
N LEU A 75 2.57 13.89 -20.96
CA LEU A 75 1.22 13.36 -21.22
C LEU A 75 0.27 13.24 -20.02
N MET A 76 0.77 13.04 -18.79
CA MET A 76 -0.07 12.85 -17.59
C MET A 76 -0.07 14.04 -16.62
N THR A 77 0.61 15.12 -16.96
CA THR A 77 0.61 16.36 -16.16
C THR A 77 -0.34 17.37 -16.79
N GLY A 78 -1.57 17.46 -16.26
CA GLY A 78 -2.56 18.48 -16.61
C GLY A 78 -3.13 18.38 -18.04
N ASN A 79 -3.72 19.46 -18.54
CA ASN A 79 -4.32 19.53 -19.88
C ASN A 79 -3.39 20.30 -20.84
N ALA A 80 -3.68 20.27 -22.15
CA ALA A 80 -3.10 21.24 -23.08
C ALA A 80 -3.56 22.67 -22.71
N PRO A 81 -2.84 23.72 -23.13
CA PRO A 81 -3.35 25.09 -23.06
C PRO A 81 -4.75 25.17 -23.68
N ALA A 82 -5.65 25.93 -23.04
CA ALA A 82 -6.96 26.20 -23.62
C ALA A 82 -6.80 27.01 -24.91
N VAL A 83 -7.54 26.63 -25.94
CA VAL A 83 -7.64 27.34 -27.22
C VAL A 83 -9.12 27.66 -27.40
N ASP A 84 -9.44 28.93 -27.66
CA ASP A 84 -10.81 29.37 -27.89
C ASP A 84 -11.38 28.78 -29.18
N ASP A 85 -12.72 28.72 -29.28
CA ASP A 85 -13.38 28.33 -30.51
C ASP A 85 -13.08 29.33 -31.63
N SER A 86 -12.87 28.82 -32.85
CA SER A 86 -12.59 29.67 -34.01
C SER A 86 -13.78 30.59 -34.33
N ALA A 87 -13.50 31.89 -34.43
CA ALA A 87 -14.43 32.92 -34.92
C ALA A 87 -14.02 33.43 -36.31
N ALA A 88 -13.18 32.67 -37.03
CA ALA A 88 -12.65 33.07 -38.32
C ALA A 88 -13.75 33.21 -39.38
N GLU A 89 -13.81 34.37 -40.02
CA GLU A 89 -14.71 34.64 -41.14
C GLU A 89 -14.04 34.38 -42.50
N ASP A 90 -12.74 34.12 -42.51
CA ASP A 90 -11.95 33.83 -43.70
C ASP A 90 -10.93 32.70 -43.49
N VAL A 91 -10.35 32.23 -44.61
CA VAL A 91 -9.42 31.11 -44.62
C VAL A 91 -8.10 31.45 -43.93
N ALA A 92 -7.64 32.70 -44.00
CA ALA A 92 -6.37 33.09 -43.40
C ALA A 92 -6.46 33.02 -41.87
N ALA A 93 -7.52 33.59 -41.28
CA ALA A 93 -7.80 33.51 -39.86
C ALA A 93 -8.02 32.06 -39.40
N LEU A 94 -8.69 31.22 -40.21
CA LEU A 94 -8.86 29.80 -39.88
C LEU A 94 -7.53 29.04 -39.83
N VAL A 95 -6.60 29.35 -40.73
CA VAL A 95 -5.25 28.75 -40.73
C VAL A 95 -4.46 29.18 -39.49
N ASP A 96 -4.61 30.43 -39.05
CA ASP A 96 -3.98 30.92 -37.83
C ASP A 96 -4.52 30.19 -36.59
N ASP A 97 -5.84 30.08 -36.45
CA ASP A 97 -6.49 29.34 -35.35
C ASP A 97 -6.06 27.87 -35.32
N PHE A 98 -6.00 27.22 -36.49
CA PHE A 98 -5.55 25.82 -36.60
C PHE A 98 -4.08 25.66 -36.19
N ASN A 99 -3.21 26.57 -36.63
CA ASN A 99 -1.80 26.54 -36.26
C ASN A 99 -1.60 26.77 -34.75
N ALA A 100 -2.44 27.61 -34.11
CA ALA A 100 -2.45 27.80 -32.67
C ALA A 100 -2.80 26.51 -31.92
N LEU A 101 -3.81 25.76 -32.37
CA LEU A 101 -4.16 24.45 -31.82
C LEU A 101 -3.00 23.45 -31.97
N LEU A 102 -2.39 23.36 -33.15
CA LEU A 102 -1.26 22.46 -33.37
C LEU A 102 -0.07 22.80 -32.47
N ALA A 103 0.20 24.10 -32.24
CA ALA A 103 1.24 24.55 -31.33
C ALA A 103 0.94 24.12 -29.88
N ALA A 104 -0.30 24.28 -29.41
CA ALA A 104 -0.72 23.84 -28.08
C ALA A 104 -0.54 22.31 -27.90
N LEU A 105 -0.89 21.51 -28.92
CA LEU A 105 -0.75 20.06 -28.88
C LEU A 105 0.71 19.58 -28.95
N ARG A 106 1.57 20.24 -29.74
CA ARG A 106 3.02 19.96 -29.78
C ARG A 106 3.70 20.32 -28.46
N SER A 107 3.41 21.50 -27.92
CA SER A 107 3.93 21.91 -26.60
C SER A 107 3.53 20.93 -25.51
N ARG A 108 2.36 20.30 -25.66
CA ARG A 108 1.84 19.32 -24.71
C ARG A 108 2.36 17.88 -24.95
N GLY A 109 3.12 17.67 -26.02
CA GLY A 109 3.70 16.36 -26.38
C GLY A 109 2.72 15.37 -26.99
N VAL A 110 1.53 15.82 -27.42
CA VAL A 110 0.52 14.98 -28.09
C VAL A 110 0.93 14.72 -29.55
N LEU A 111 1.57 15.70 -30.19
CA LEU A 111 2.12 15.61 -31.55
C LEU A 111 3.66 15.71 -31.48
N GLY A 112 4.36 14.98 -32.35
CA GLY A 112 5.82 15.11 -32.48
C GLY A 112 6.24 16.51 -32.92
N GLY A 113 7.41 16.97 -32.46
CA GLY A 113 8.01 18.23 -32.91
C GLY A 113 8.32 18.17 -34.40
N GLY A 114 7.85 19.17 -35.15
CA GLY A 114 8.18 19.35 -36.57
C GLY A 114 9.55 19.98 -36.78
#